data_AF-A0A442RKS5-F1
#
_entry.id   AF-A0A442RKS5-F1
#
_cell.length_a   1.000
_cell.length_b   1.000
_cell.length_c   1.000
_cell.angle_alpha   90.00
_cell.angle_beta   90.00
_cell.angle_gamma   90.00
#
_symmetry.space_group_name_H-M   'P 1'
#
loop_
_entity.id
_entity.type
_entity.pdbx_description
1 polymer ?
#
loop_
_entity_poly.entity_id
_entity_poly.type
_entity_poly.pdbx_seq_one_letter_code
_entity_poly.pdbx_strand_id
1 'polypeptide(L)'
;MATQLLAVGSTAASSSDLVVASGTPVTVVLNNTDAAVDGDAQVKIEIKDPVGAYFEMARLTSSVPATSITAAGTYRFTRIAGGACGVFSA
;
A
#
# COMPACT_ATOMS: atom_id res chain seq x y z
N MET A 1 10.31 -1.51 -12.29
CA MET A 1 9.87 -0.17 -12.78
C MET A 1 8.74 0.25 -11.87
N ALA A 2 8.76 1.49 -11.40
CA ALA A 2 7.75 1.94 -10.47
C ALA A 2 6.34 1.84 -11.07
N THR A 3 5.41 1.23 -10.34
CA THR A 3 4.00 1.09 -10.75
C THR A 3 3.10 1.71 -9.70
N GLN A 4 2.25 2.65 -10.09
CA GLN A 4 1.27 3.25 -9.18
C GLN A 4 0.20 2.22 -8.83
N LEU A 5 0.02 1.95 -7.53
CA LEU A 5 -0.98 1.01 -7.02
C LEU A 5 -2.22 1.73 -6.49
N LEU A 6 -2.03 2.89 -5.83
CA LEU A 6 -3.11 3.73 -5.32
C LEU A 6 -2.79 5.18 -5.59
N ALA A 7 -3.60 5.86 -6.40
CA ALA A 7 -3.39 7.28 -6.71
C ALA A 7 -3.38 8.15 -5.44
N VAL A 8 -2.58 9.21 -5.45
CA VAL A 8 -2.48 10.15 -4.33
C VAL A 8 -3.83 10.82 -4.07
N GLY A 9 -4.19 10.95 -2.79
CA GLY A 9 -5.39 11.63 -2.32
C GLY A 9 -5.46 11.62 -0.80
N SER A 10 -6.45 12.32 -0.23
CA SER A 10 -6.62 12.48 1.23
C SER A 10 -7.87 11.81 1.79
N THR A 11 -8.74 11.27 0.93
CA THR A 11 -9.94 10.52 1.32
C THR A 11 -9.65 9.03 1.39
N ALA A 12 -10.46 8.28 2.16
CA ALA A 12 -10.33 6.83 2.22
C ALA A 12 -10.55 6.21 0.82
N ALA A 13 -9.64 5.35 0.40
CA ALA A 13 -9.69 4.67 -0.89
C ALA A 13 -8.85 3.39 -0.87
N SER A 14 -9.20 2.43 -1.71
CA SER A 14 -8.47 1.17 -1.86
C SER A 14 -7.95 1.00 -3.29
N SER A 15 -6.80 0.34 -3.43
CA SER A 15 -6.24 -0.07 -4.72
C SER A 15 -7.02 -1.23 -5.35
N SER A 16 -6.69 -1.55 -6.60
CA SER A 16 -6.92 -2.88 -7.15
C SER A 16 -6.06 -3.94 -6.44
N ASP A 17 -6.39 -5.21 -6.64
CA ASP A 17 -5.61 -6.34 -6.13
C ASP A 17 -4.21 -6.39 -6.78
N LEU A 18 -3.18 -6.57 -5.96
CA LEU A 18 -1.80 -6.84 -6.36
C LEU A 18 -1.48 -8.31 -6.04
N VAL A 19 -1.01 -9.08 -7.02
CA VAL A 19 -0.56 -10.45 -6.81
C VAL A 19 0.96 -10.45 -6.59
N VAL A 20 1.40 -10.98 -5.46
CA VAL A 20 2.81 -11.23 -5.15
C VAL A 20 3.09 -12.72 -5.31
N ALA A 21 3.98 -13.06 -6.24
CA ALA A 21 4.38 -14.44 -6.50
C ALA A 21 5.44 -14.92 -5.51
N SER A 22 5.44 -16.22 -5.21
CA SER A 22 6.47 -16.82 -4.34
C SER A 22 7.88 -16.57 -4.88
N GLY A 23 8.79 -16.16 -3.99
CA GLY A 23 10.17 -15.84 -4.34
C GLY A 23 10.37 -14.53 -5.09
N THR A 24 9.31 -13.74 -5.32
CA THR A 24 9.37 -12.43 -5.99
C THR A 24 8.87 -11.36 -5.03
N PRO A 25 9.72 -10.86 -4.12
CA PRO A 25 9.31 -9.84 -3.18
C PRO A 25 8.97 -8.54 -3.91
N VAL A 26 7.95 -7.83 -3.42
CA VAL A 26 7.53 -6.54 -3.95
C VAL A 26 7.74 -5.47 -2.89
N THR A 27 8.55 -4.46 -3.22
CA THR A 27 8.71 -3.28 -2.37
C THR A 27 7.58 -2.30 -2.65
N VAL A 28 6.88 -1.87 -1.62
CA VAL A 28 5.80 -0.88 -1.68
C VAL A 28 6.16 0.33 -0.85
N VAL A 29 5.84 1.51 -1.38
CA VAL A 29 6.30 2.78 -0.83
C VAL A 29 5.17 3.80 -0.91
N LEU A 30 5.00 4.62 0.13
CA LEU A 30 4.13 5.78 0.09
C LEU A 30 4.70 6.82 -0.87
N ASN A 31 3.83 7.45 -1.64
CA ASN A 31 4.17 8.65 -2.40
C ASN A 31 3.16 9.77 -2.16
N ASN A 32 3.55 10.97 -2.56
CA ASN A 32 2.69 12.13 -2.63
C ASN A 32 2.91 12.82 -3.99
N THR A 33 2.16 13.89 -4.27
CA THR A 33 2.46 14.77 -5.41
C THR A 33 3.76 15.54 -5.21
N ASP A 34 4.12 15.78 -3.95
CA ASP A 34 5.41 16.32 -3.53
C ASP A 34 6.36 15.21 -3.08
N ALA A 35 7.63 15.55 -2.86
CA ALA A 35 8.65 14.59 -2.43
C ALA A 35 8.37 13.97 -1.04
N ALA A 36 7.57 14.63 -0.20
CA ALA A 36 7.23 14.19 1.14
C ALA A 36 5.73 13.84 1.25
N VAL A 37 5.43 12.78 1.98
CA VAL A 37 4.05 12.43 2.37
C VAL A 37 3.64 13.23 3.60
N ASP A 38 2.34 13.49 3.73
CA ASP A 38 1.80 14.20 4.89
C ASP A 38 2.10 13.45 6.20
N GLY A 39 2.23 14.18 7.31
CA GLY A 39 2.54 13.59 8.63
C GLY A 39 1.53 12.54 9.08
N ASP A 40 0.27 12.72 8.71
CA ASP A 40 -0.85 11.82 9.02
C ASP A 40 -1.13 10.80 7.90
N ALA A 41 -0.24 10.66 6.92
CA ALA A 41 -0.38 9.68 5.85
C ALA A 41 -0.35 8.25 6.41
N GLN A 42 -1.39 7.47 6.09
CA GLN A 42 -1.50 6.08 6.53
C GLN A 42 -2.17 5.22 5.46
N VAL A 43 -1.54 4.09 5.16
CA VAL A 43 -2.09 3.06 4.25
C VAL A 43 -1.97 1.69 4.90
N LYS A 44 -3.09 0.97 4.97
CA LYS A 44 -3.13 -0.44 5.36
C LYS A 44 -2.68 -1.32 4.20
N ILE A 45 -1.84 -2.30 4.50
CA ILE A 45 -1.51 -3.40 3.61
C ILE A 45 -2.36 -4.58 4.05
N GLU A 46 -3.32 -4.96 3.21
CA GLU A 46 -4.28 -6.00 3.50
C GLU A 46 -3.99 -7.22 2.63
N ILE A 47 -4.06 -8.43 3.20
CA ILE A 47 -3.96 -9.69 2.46
C ILE A 47 -5.35 -10.31 2.30
N LYS A 48 -5.63 -10.86 1.12
CA LYS A 48 -6.87 -11.54 0.79
C LYS A 48 -6.82 -12.99 1.22
N ASP A 49 -7.85 -13.45 1.91
CA ASP A 49 -8.02 -14.84 2.30
C ASP A 49 -8.68 -15.68 1.17
N PRO A 50 -8.79 -17.00 1.33
CA PRO A 50 -9.39 -17.88 0.32
C PRO A 50 -10.88 -17.62 0.05
N VAL A 51 -11.61 -16.97 0.97
CA VAL A 51 -13.04 -16.62 0.79
C VAL A 51 -13.23 -15.19 0.28
N GLY A 52 -12.15 -14.46 0.03
CA GLY A 52 -12.14 -13.12 -0.54
C GLY A 52 -12.19 -11.97 0.49
N ALA A 53 -12.10 -12.27 1.78
CA ALA A 53 -12.01 -11.26 2.83
C ALA A 53 -10.59 -10.69 2.94
N TYR A 54 -10.47 -9.45 3.40
CA TYR A 54 -9.19 -8.75 3.54
C TYR A 54 -8.84 -8.57 5.00
N PHE A 55 -7.61 -8.92 5.36
CA PHE A 55 -7.06 -8.80 6.71
C PHE A 55 -5.85 -7.89 6.69
N GLU A 56 -5.81 -6.95 7.64
CA GLU A 56 -4.66 -6.07 7.80
C GLU A 56 -3.43 -6.88 8.22
N MET A 57 -2.38 -6.85 7.41
CA MET A 57 -1.10 -7.52 7.67
C MET A 57 -0.06 -6.53 8.19
N ALA A 58 -0.06 -5.31 7.65
CA ALA A 58 0.89 -4.26 7.99
C ALA A 58 0.32 -2.87 7.66
N ARG A 59 1.07 -1.82 8.00
CA ARG A 59 0.77 -0.44 7.61
C ARG A 59 2.02 0.28 7.12
N LEU A 60 1.81 1.17 6.16
CA LEU A 60 2.74 2.23 5.81
C LEU A 60 2.28 3.52 6.49
N THR A 61 3.23 4.28 7.01
CA THR A 61 3.01 5.60 7.63
C THR A 61 4.08 6.58 7.18
N SER A 62 3.91 7.87 7.47
CA SER A 62 4.95 8.87 7.27
C SER A 62 6.30 8.52 7.93
N SER A 63 6.27 7.83 9.07
CA SER A 63 7.45 7.33 9.79
C SER A 63 8.01 6.00 9.27
N VAL A 64 7.18 5.20 8.61
CA VAL A 64 7.56 3.91 7.99
C VAL A 64 7.01 3.91 6.56
N PRO A 65 7.63 4.67 5.64
CA PRO A 65 7.04 4.94 4.33
C PRO A 65 7.17 3.79 3.34
N ALA A 66 8.00 2.78 3.64
CA ALA A 66 8.28 1.66 2.75
C ALA A 66 8.33 0.33 3.50
N THR A 67 7.92 -0.74 2.82
CA THR A 67 8.17 -2.12 3.26
C THR A 67 8.29 -3.06 2.07
N SER A 68 8.84 -4.25 2.31
CA SER A 68 8.92 -5.31 1.30
C SER A 68 7.95 -6.43 1.67
N ILE A 69 7.07 -6.79 0.72
CA ILE A 69 6.16 -7.91 0.83
C ILE A 69 6.84 -9.13 0.23
N THR A 70 7.25 -10.07 1.08
CA THR A 70 7.97 -11.28 0.69
C THR A 70 7.07 -12.51 0.62
N ALA A 71 5.94 -12.48 1.34
CA ALA A 71 4.96 -13.55 1.33
C ALA A 71 4.14 -13.52 0.03
N ALA A 72 3.92 -14.70 -0.55
CA ALA A 72 3.05 -14.84 -1.71
C ALA A 72 1.59 -14.62 -1.30
N GLY A 73 0.82 -13.95 -2.15
CA GLY A 73 -0.58 -13.69 -1.87
C GLY A 73 -1.18 -12.60 -2.75
N THR A 74 -2.45 -12.32 -2.51
CA THR A 74 -3.16 -11.20 -3.12
C THR A 74 -3.33 -10.11 -2.08
N TYR A 75 -2.87 -8.91 -2.41
CA TYR A 75 -2.81 -7.77 -1.51
C TYR A 75 -3.64 -6.60 -2.01
N ARG A 76 -4.14 -5.80 -1.08
CA ARG A 76 -4.82 -4.53 -1.35
C ARG A 76 -4.28 -3.45 -0.43
N PHE A 77 -4.16 -2.25 -0.96
CA PHE A 77 -3.67 -1.09 -0.23
C PHE A 77 -4.84 -0.16 0.04
N THR A 78 -5.14 0.10 1.31
CA THR A 78 -6.27 0.93 1.71
C THR A 78 -5.77 2.16 2.47
N ARG A 79 -5.87 3.32 1.84
CA ARG A 79 -5.58 4.61 2.47
C ARG A 79 -6.67 4.95 3.47
N ILE A 80 -6.24 5.45 4.63
CA ILE A 80 -7.11 6.03 5.64
C ILE A 80 -7.28 7.52 5.37
N ALA A 81 -8.49 8.04 5.54
CA ALA A 81 -8.74 9.48 5.36
C ALA A 81 -7.92 10.30 6.37
N GLY A 82 -7.34 11.41 5.92
CA GLY A 82 -6.40 12.21 6.70
C GLY A 82 -5.33 12.81 5.79
N GLY A 83 -4.07 12.43 6.01
CA GLY A 83 -2.94 12.91 5.20
C GLY A 83 -2.97 12.43 3.75
N ALA A 84 -2.64 13.32 2.83
CA ALA A 84 -2.51 13.00 1.41
C ALA A 84 -1.39 11.99 1.17
N CYS A 85 -1.73 10.87 0.55
CA CYS A 85 -0.77 9.86 0.13
C CYS A 85 -1.32 8.94 -0.96
N GLY A 86 -0.40 8.31 -1.69
CA GLY A 86 -0.64 7.18 -2.59
C GLY A 86 0.31 6.04 -2.26
N VAL A 87 0.29 5.00 -3.09
CA VAL A 87 1.24 3.88 -3.02
C VAL A 87 1.74 3.54 -4.41
N PHE A 88 3.04 3.26 -4.52
CA PHE A 88 3.63 2.61 -5.69
C PHE A 88 4.46 1.38 -5.29
N SER A 89 4.68 0.47 -6.23
CA SER A 89 5.66 -0.63 -6.11
C SER A 89 6.90 -0.36 -6.95
N ALA A 90 8.09 -0.69 -6.45
CA ALA A 90 9.38 -0.46 -7.15
C ALA A 90 9.91 -1.71 -7.87
#